data_AF-A0A357NGM0-F1
#
_entry.id   AF-A0A357NGM0-F1
#
_cell.length_a   1.000
_cell.length_b   1.000
_cell.length_c   1.000
_cell.angle_alpha   90.00
_cell.angle_beta   90.00
_cell.angle_gamma   90.00
#
_symmetry.space_group_name_H-M   'P 1'
#
loop_
_entity.id
_entity.type
_entity.pdbx_description
1 polymer ?
#
loop_
_entity_poly.entity_id
_entity_poly.type
_entity_poly.pdbx_seq_one_letter_code
_entity_poly.pdbx_strand_id
1 'polypeptide(L)'
;MNPVCDKCPRIAICKKEKKACSALEALYKIGQEQDRRAKSELIRDYARQIGVIDYEVSEQLQLLGERVITGMPELSYIPGYDIRVGFVLSYESKKQDGKIIAADCRKVTGPYKAYLPFDFIVTFYEPNMSYMTDNQRKVLMLHELKHIGVGPKGPRIEPHDIEEFETIITRYGLRWNAFRNDVADILAGGDSGGEKEKEKTGRKRQKMAT
;
A
#
# COMPACT_ATOMS: atom_id res chain seq x y z
N MET A 1 -27.14 0.47 -38.57
CA MET A 1 -27.55 -0.91 -38.17
C MET A 1 -26.31 -1.78 -38.20
N ASN A 2 -26.16 -2.73 -37.28
CA ASN A 2 -25.03 -3.67 -37.31
C ASN A 2 -25.16 -4.55 -38.58
N PRO A 3 -24.11 -4.70 -39.42
CA PRO A 3 -24.18 -5.45 -40.69
C PRO A 3 -24.66 -6.91 -40.53
N VAL A 4 -24.46 -7.49 -39.34
CA VAL A 4 -24.92 -8.84 -39.02
C VAL A 4 -26.45 -8.92 -38.96
N CYS A 5 -27.13 -7.82 -38.64
CA CYS A 5 -28.58 -7.76 -38.55
C CYS A 5 -29.27 -7.79 -39.92
N ASP A 6 -28.61 -7.33 -40.98
CA ASP A 6 -29.23 -7.16 -42.31
C ASP A 6 -29.60 -8.49 -42.98
N LYS A 7 -28.94 -9.58 -42.56
CA LYS A 7 -29.24 -10.96 -43.01
C LYS A 7 -30.00 -11.77 -41.96
N CYS A 8 -30.44 -11.14 -40.86
CA CYS A 8 -31.08 -11.85 -39.75
C CYS A 8 -32.55 -12.16 -40.07
N PRO A 9 -32.99 -13.43 -40.05
CA PRO A 9 -34.38 -13.80 -40.33
C PRO A 9 -35.38 -13.26 -39.29
N ARG A 10 -34.89 -12.80 -38.12
CA ARG A 10 -35.70 -12.18 -37.05
C ARG A 10 -35.65 -10.65 -37.04
N ILE A 11 -35.06 -10.00 -38.05
CA ILE A 11 -34.91 -8.53 -38.09
C ILE A 11 -36.24 -7.79 -37.95
N ALA A 12 -37.33 -8.34 -38.52
CA ALA A 12 -38.66 -7.74 -38.43
C ALA A 12 -39.19 -7.69 -36.99
N ILE A 13 -38.89 -8.72 -36.20
CA ILE A 13 -39.28 -8.82 -34.78
C ILE A 13 -38.48 -7.82 -33.96
N CYS A 14 -37.16 -7.78 -34.12
CA CYS A 14 -36.31 -6.82 -33.40
C CYS A 14 -36.65 -5.36 -33.76
N LYS A 15 -36.99 -5.07 -35.03
CA LYS A 15 -37.47 -3.75 -35.46
C LYS A 15 -38.82 -3.38 -34.83
N LYS A 16 -39.75 -4.34 -34.74
CA LYS A 16 -41.08 -4.15 -34.16
C LYS A 16 -41.03 -3.93 -32.65
N GLU A 17 -40.23 -4.72 -31.94
CA GLU A 17 -40.13 -4.69 -30.48
C GLU A 17 -39.20 -3.58 -29.96
N LYS A 18 -38.39 -2.96 -30.83
CA LYS A 18 -37.39 -1.93 -30.49
C LYS A 18 -36.42 -2.35 -29.37
N LYS A 19 -36.23 -3.66 -29.16
CA LYS A 19 -35.33 -4.23 -28.17
C LYS A 19 -34.00 -4.63 -28.81
N ALA A 20 -32.93 -4.53 -28.03
CA ALA A 20 -31.63 -5.02 -28.42
C ALA A 20 -31.66 -6.55 -28.62
N CYS A 21 -30.94 -7.03 -29.64
CA CYS A 21 -30.96 -8.44 -29.99
C CYS A 21 -30.16 -9.25 -28.96
N SER A 22 -30.81 -10.16 -28.24
CA SER A 22 -30.18 -10.94 -27.17
C SER A 22 -28.99 -11.79 -27.67
N ALA A 23 -29.03 -12.27 -28.91
CA ALA A 23 -27.91 -13.01 -29.50
C ALA A 23 -26.70 -12.09 -29.77
N LEU A 24 -26.96 -10.85 -30.21
CA LEU A 24 -25.91 -9.87 -30.42
C LEU A 24 -25.30 -9.41 -29.09
N GLU A 25 -26.12 -9.19 -28.07
CA GLU A 25 -25.66 -8.87 -26.71
C GLU A 25 -24.80 -10.00 -26.12
N ALA A 26 -25.22 -11.26 -26.30
CA ALA A 26 -24.44 -12.42 -25.87
C ALA A 26 -23.09 -12.49 -26.60
N LEU A 27 -23.06 -12.25 -27.92
CA LEU A 27 -21.82 -12.21 -28.70
C LEU A 27 -20.89 -11.08 -28.23
N TYR A 28 -21.42 -9.88 -27.95
CA TYR A 28 -20.60 -8.80 -27.40
C TYR A 28 -20.01 -9.16 -26.04
N LYS A 29 -20.79 -9.79 -25.15
CA LYS A 29 -20.29 -10.26 -23.85
C LYS A 29 -19.17 -11.29 -24.01
N ILE A 30 -19.39 -12.31 -24.85
CA ILE A 30 -18.39 -13.35 -25.13
C ILE A 30 -17.11 -12.72 -25.71
N GLY A 31 -17.25 -11.81 -26.68
CA GLY A 31 -16.13 -11.09 -27.28
C GLY A 31 -15.36 -10.26 -26.25
N GLN A 32 -16.05 -9.52 -25.39
CA GLN A 32 -15.42 -8.74 -24.31
C GLN A 32 -14.69 -9.63 -23.30
N GLU A 33 -15.24 -10.80 -22.95
CA GLU A 33 -14.60 -11.75 -22.05
C GLU A 33 -13.36 -12.41 -22.66
N GLN A 34 -13.45 -12.82 -23.93
CA GLN A 34 -12.33 -13.41 -24.67
C GLN A 34 -11.21 -12.39 -24.90
N ASP A 35 -11.55 -11.16 -25.29
CA ASP A 35 -10.58 -10.06 -25.42
C ASP A 35 -9.89 -9.74 -24.09
N ARG A 36 -10.64 -9.73 -22.98
CA ARG A 36 -10.07 -9.51 -21.66
C ARG A 36 -9.06 -10.59 -21.31
N ARG A 37 -9.42 -11.87 -21.55
CA ARG A 37 -8.53 -13.00 -21.28
C ARG A 37 -7.27 -12.95 -22.14
N ALA A 38 -7.42 -12.75 -23.45
CA ALA A 38 -6.30 -12.66 -24.39
C ALA A 38 -5.36 -11.48 -24.05
N LYS A 39 -5.91 -10.33 -23.66
CA LYS A 39 -5.12 -9.18 -23.19
C LYS A 39 -4.36 -9.50 -21.90
N SER A 40 -4.98 -10.15 -20.93
CA SER A 40 -4.32 -10.55 -19.68
C SER A 40 -3.18 -11.56 -19.91
N GLU A 41 -3.37 -12.51 -20.83
CA GLU A 41 -2.33 -13.48 -21.20
C GLU A 41 -1.14 -12.77 -21.89
N LEU A 42 -1.41 -11.88 -22.85
CA LEU A 42 -0.38 -11.05 -23.49
C LEU A 42 0.40 -10.18 -22.50
N ILE A 43 -0.30 -9.50 -21.58
CA ILE A 43 0.35 -8.66 -20.56
C ILE A 43 1.29 -9.49 -19.68
N ARG A 44 0.87 -10.70 -19.25
CA ARG A 44 1.72 -11.60 -18.44
C ARG A 44 2.94 -12.08 -19.19
N ASP A 45 2.78 -12.43 -20.47
CA ASP A 45 3.91 -12.89 -21.28
C ASP A 45 4.90 -11.76 -21.56
N TYR A 46 4.41 -10.54 -21.84
CA TYR A 46 5.29 -9.38 -21.95
C TYR A 46 5.97 -9.04 -20.63
N ALA A 47 5.26 -9.09 -19.50
CA ALA A 47 5.83 -8.87 -18.17
C ALA A 47 6.96 -9.87 -17.88
N ARG A 48 6.76 -11.15 -18.22
CA ARG A 48 7.78 -12.19 -18.10
C ARG A 48 8.99 -11.93 -19.01
N GLN A 49 8.77 -11.49 -20.25
CA GLN A 49 9.84 -11.25 -21.23
C GLN A 49 10.71 -10.05 -20.88
N ILE A 50 10.13 -8.99 -20.31
CA ILE A 50 10.88 -7.80 -19.91
C ILE A 50 11.44 -7.89 -18.48
N GLY A 51 11.19 -9.00 -17.79
CA GLY A 51 11.64 -9.22 -16.41
C GLY A 51 11.01 -8.25 -15.41
N VAL A 52 9.72 -7.93 -15.56
CA VAL A 52 9.00 -7.12 -14.57
C VAL A 52 9.09 -7.83 -13.23
N ILE A 53 9.70 -7.16 -12.28
CA ILE A 53 9.73 -7.58 -10.90
C ILE A 53 8.40 -7.14 -10.30
N ASP A 54 7.51 -8.08 -10.00
CA ASP A 54 6.19 -7.76 -9.40
C ASP A 54 6.34 -7.31 -7.93
N TYR A 55 7.39 -7.81 -7.27
CA TYR A 55 7.72 -7.58 -5.87
C TYR A 55 9.23 -7.47 -5.69
N GLU A 56 9.69 -6.46 -4.97
CA GLU A 56 11.09 -6.31 -4.60
C GLU A 56 11.26 -6.02 -3.11
N VAL A 57 12.40 -6.46 -2.56
CA VAL A 57 12.81 -6.01 -1.23
C VAL A 57 13.12 -4.51 -1.33
N SER A 58 12.56 -3.73 -0.41
CA SER A 58 12.71 -2.27 -0.42
C SER A 58 13.51 -1.79 0.78
N GLU A 59 14.74 -1.34 0.52
CA GLU A 59 15.59 -0.71 1.55
C GLU A 59 14.94 0.55 2.13
N GLN A 60 14.21 1.32 1.32
CA GLN A 60 13.50 2.51 1.78
C GLN A 60 12.40 2.17 2.78
N LEU A 61 11.60 1.14 2.50
CA LEU A 61 10.58 0.66 3.43
C LEU A 61 11.19 0.02 4.67
N GLN A 62 12.33 -0.66 4.53
CA GLN A 62 13.07 -1.18 5.67
C GLN A 62 13.51 -0.05 6.61
N LEU A 63 14.17 0.99 6.09
CA LEU A 63 14.57 2.16 6.89
C LEU A 63 13.36 2.84 7.53
N LEU A 64 12.25 2.96 6.81
CA LEU A 64 11.02 3.53 7.36
C LEU A 64 10.45 2.65 8.49
N GLY A 65 10.38 1.34 8.28
CA GLY A 65 9.91 0.37 9.25
C GLY A 65 10.74 0.39 10.53
N GLU A 66 12.07 0.35 10.39
CA GLU A 66 13.00 0.46 11.51
C GLU A 66 12.81 1.76 12.30
N ARG A 67 12.70 2.90 11.61
CA ARG A 67 12.43 4.20 12.25
C ARG A 67 11.10 4.22 13.00
N VAL A 68 10.05 3.60 12.45
CA VAL A 68 8.74 3.51 13.11
C VAL A 68 8.80 2.58 14.32
N ILE A 69 9.45 1.42 14.20
CA ILE A 69 9.64 0.48 15.32
C ILE A 69 10.41 1.13 16.47
N THR A 70 11.51 1.83 16.18
CA THR A 70 12.30 2.52 17.20
C THR A 70 11.58 3.74 17.77
N GLY A 71 10.84 4.49 16.95
CA GLY A 71 10.16 5.71 17.36
C GLY A 71 8.85 5.49 18.13
N MET A 72 8.26 4.29 18.10
CA MET A 72 6.95 4.01 18.67
C MET A 72 7.06 3.03 19.84
N PRO A 73 6.88 3.49 21.10
CA PRO A 73 6.99 2.64 22.29
C PRO A 73 6.07 1.41 22.26
N GLU A 74 4.89 1.54 21.66
CA GLU A 74 3.93 0.44 21.49
C GLU A 74 4.48 -0.72 20.67
N LEU A 75 5.51 -0.51 19.83
CA LEU A 75 6.12 -1.56 18.98
C LEU A 75 7.39 -2.16 19.59
N SER A 76 7.80 -1.73 20.79
CA SER A 76 9.04 -2.17 21.45
C SER A 76 9.16 -3.68 21.66
N TYR A 77 8.04 -4.40 21.66
CA TYR A 77 8.04 -5.87 21.75
C TYR A 77 8.58 -6.54 20.47
N ILE A 78 8.53 -5.89 19.30
CA ILE A 78 9.05 -6.45 18.04
C ILE A 78 10.55 -6.79 18.19
N PRO A 79 11.44 -5.83 18.52
CA PRO A 79 12.84 -6.15 18.81
C PRO A 79 13.00 -6.94 20.11
N GLY A 80 12.15 -6.71 21.13
CA GLY A 80 12.23 -7.41 22.41
C GLY A 80 12.02 -8.94 22.32
N TYR A 81 11.26 -9.41 21.33
CA TYR A 81 11.03 -10.82 21.03
C TYR A 81 11.81 -11.32 19.80
N ASP A 82 12.77 -10.54 19.28
CA ASP A 82 13.54 -10.87 18.06
C ASP A 82 12.65 -11.20 16.85
N ILE A 83 11.55 -10.46 16.69
CA ILE A 83 10.62 -10.65 15.57
C ILE A 83 11.23 -10.02 14.32
N ARG A 84 11.51 -10.86 13.31
CA ARG A 84 12.12 -10.41 12.05
C ARG A 84 11.04 -10.03 11.04
N VAL A 85 11.09 -8.80 10.54
CA VAL A 85 10.12 -8.27 9.57
C VAL A 85 10.83 -7.96 8.25
N GLY A 86 10.34 -8.55 7.16
CA GLY A 86 10.76 -8.21 5.80
C GLY A 86 9.88 -7.12 5.21
N PHE A 87 10.46 -6.23 4.41
CA PHE A 87 9.74 -5.12 3.78
C PHE A 87 9.83 -5.20 2.27
N VAL A 88 8.66 -5.20 1.62
CA VAL A 88 8.53 -5.45 0.19
C VAL A 88 7.70 -4.34 -0.46
N LEU A 89 8.16 -3.86 -1.61
CA LEU A 89 7.38 -3.01 -2.50
C LEU A 89 6.80 -3.87 -3.63
N SER A 90 5.52 -3.69 -3.92
CA SER A 90 4.84 -4.29 -5.05
C SER A 90 4.50 -3.24 -6.08
N TYR A 91 4.79 -3.54 -7.34
CA TYR A 91 4.42 -2.72 -8.49
C TYR A 91 3.02 -3.05 -9.02
N GLU A 92 2.37 -4.08 -8.44
CA GLU A 92 0.99 -4.42 -8.76
C GLU A 92 0.00 -3.74 -7.80
N SER A 93 -1.17 -3.38 -8.31
CA SER A 93 -2.28 -2.94 -7.46
C SER A 93 -2.91 -4.14 -6.74
N LYS A 94 -3.47 -3.92 -5.54
CA LYS A 94 -4.17 -4.96 -4.80
C LYS A 94 -5.56 -4.50 -4.43
N LYS A 95 -6.51 -5.43 -4.61
CA LYS A 95 -7.89 -5.28 -4.18
C LYS A 95 -8.32 -6.51 -3.40
N GLN A 96 -9.11 -6.29 -2.38
CA GLN A 96 -9.76 -7.35 -1.60
C GLN A 96 -11.21 -6.92 -1.35
N ASP A 97 -12.17 -7.76 -1.73
CA ASP A 97 -13.61 -7.49 -1.59
C ASP A 97 -14.04 -6.12 -2.15
N GLY A 98 -13.46 -5.74 -3.29
CA GLY A 98 -13.73 -4.47 -3.96
C GLY A 98 -13.02 -3.25 -3.35
N LYS A 99 -12.32 -3.39 -2.22
CA LYS A 99 -11.56 -2.33 -1.56
C LYS A 99 -10.11 -2.32 -2.04
N ILE A 100 -9.55 -1.13 -2.24
CA ILE A 100 -8.13 -0.93 -2.57
C ILE A 100 -7.30 -1.12 -1.30
N ILE A 101 -6.22 -1.89 -1.39
CA ILE A 101 -5.32 -2.19 -0.27
C ILE A 101 -3.98 -1.49 -0.52
N ALA A 102 -3.63 -0.51 0.32
CA ALA A 102 -2.40 0.26 0.17
C ALA A 102 -1.17 -0.49 0.67
N ALA A 103 -1.31 -1.26 1.74
CA ALA A 103 -0.30 -2.19 2.25
C ALA A 103 -0.99 -3.37 2.96
N ASP A 104 -0.23 -4.44 3.22
CA ASP A 104 -0.65 -5.50 4.14
C ASP A 104 0.52 -6.16 4.88
N CYS A 105 0.26 -6.59 6.10
CA CYS A 105 1.17 -7.40 6.91
C CYS A 105 0.77 -8.88 6.91
N ARG A 106 1.72 -9.77 6.62
CA ARG A 106 1.50 -11.23 6.57
C ARG A 106 2.51 -11.97 7.41
N LYS A 107 2.04 -12.96 8.16
CA LYS A 107 2.92 -13.91 8.86
C LYS A 107 3.48 -14.94 7.88
N VAL A 108 4.77 -15.20 7.95
CA VAL A 108 5.44 -16.27 7.19
C VAL A 108 5.06 -17.62 7.79
N THR A 109 4.49 -18.51 6.96
CA THR A 109 3.91 -19.79 7.40
C THR A 109 4.82 -20.99 7.05
N GLY A 110 4.67 -22.05 7.86
CA GLY A 110 5.34 -23.36 7.77
C GLY A 110 6.50 -23.50 6.77
N PRO A 111 6.25 -23.95 5.53
CA PRO A 111 7.31 -24.22 4.57
C PRO A 111 8.16 -22.99 4.20
N TYR A 112 7.56 -21.81 4.14
CA TYR A 112 8.27 -20.58 3.76
C TYR A 112 9.29 -20.15 4.81
N LYS A 113 9.09 -20.51 6.09
CA LYS A 113 10.08 -20.26 7.15
C LYS A 113 11.40 -21.00 6.95
N ALA A 114 11.40 -22.09 6.17
CA ALA A 114 12.64 -22.79 5.83
C ALA A 114 13.51 -22.01 4.82
N TYR A 115 12.90 -21.08 4.07
CA TYR A 115 13.57 -20.33 3.01
C TYR A 115 13.74 -18.84 3.34
N LEU A 116 12.86 -18.27 4.17
CA LEU A 116 12.82 -16.85 4.44
C LEU A 116 13.29 -16.55 5.87
N PRO A 117 14.24 -15.61 6.07
CA PRO A 117 14.74 -15.23 7.38
C PRO A 117 13.79 -14.27 8.13
N PHE A 118 12.48 -14.35 7.88
CA PHE A 118 11.49 -13.43 8.41
C PHE A 118 10.32 -14.16 9.06
N ASP A 119 9.74 -13.55 10.09
CA ASP A 119 8.52 -13.99 10.74
C ASP A 119 7.28 -13.31 10.15
N PHE A 120 7.44 -12.07 9.68
CA PHE A 120 6.41 -11.30 8.97
C PHE A 120 6.97 -10.63 7.74
N ILE A 121 6.10 -10.38 6.76
CA ILE A 121 6.39 -9.56 5.59
C ILE A 121 5.35 -8.46 5.52
N VAL A 122 5.80 -7.21 5.51
CA VAL A 122 4.98 -6.04 5.24
C VAL A 122 5.17 -5.66 3.78
N THR A 123 4.07 -5.63 3.02
CA THR A 123 4.07 -5.33 1.59
C THR A 123 3.33 -4.02 1.34
N PHE A 124 3.97 -3.06 0.67
CA PHE A 124 3.32 -1.85 0.19
C PHE A 124 3.04 -1.98 -1.31
N TYR A 125 1.87 -1.54 -1.76
CA TYR A 125 1.46 -1.59 -3.16
C TYR A 125 1.60 -0.20 -3.78
N GLU A 126 2.69 0.04 -4.50
CA GLU A 126 3.06 1.35 -5.06
C GLU A 126 1.89 2.03 -5.77
N PRO A 127 1.14 1.36 -6.68
CA PRO A 127 0.07 2.03 -7.41
C PRO A 127 -1.04 2.57 -6.50
N ASN A 128 -1.23 1.97 -5.33
CA ASN A 128 -2.29 2.32 -4.38
C ASN A 128 -1.86 3.35 -3.34
N MET A 129 -0.57 3.68 -3.27
CA MET A 129 0.00 4.64 -2.32
C MET A 129 0.84 5.75 -2.98
N SER A 130 0.93 5.76 -4.31
CA SER A 130 1.65 6.77 -5.11
C SER A 130 1.24 8.21 -4.79
N TYR A 131 -0.01 8.41 -4.37
CA TYR A 131 -0.54 9.72 -4.00
C TYR A 131 -0.29 10.11 -2.53
N MET A 132 0.20 9.19 -1.69
CA MET A 132 0.40 9.43 -0.26
C MET A 132 1.67 10.24 0.00
N THR A 133 1.60 11.19 0.93
CA THR A 133 2.77 11.92 1.43
C THR A 133 3.66 11.01 2.28
N ASP A 134 4.89 11.44 2.54
CA ASP A 134 5.82 10.69 3.41
C ASP A 134 5.26 10.50 4.82
N ASN A 135 4.53 11.49 5.36
CA ASN A 135 3.92 11.36 6.68
C ASN A 135 2.74 10.39 6.68
N GLN A 136 1.94 10.36 5.62
CA GLN A 136 0.89 9.35 5.43
C GLN A 136 1.49 7.94 5.33
N ARG A 137 2.63 7.79 4.65
CA ARG A 137 3.36 6.50 4.57
C ARG A 137 3.91 6.05 5.92
N LYS A 138 4.37 6.97 6.78
CA LYS A 138 4.76 6.64 8.17
C LYS A 138 3.57 6.11 8.97
N VAL A 139 2.40 6.74 8.84
CA VAL A 139 1.16 6.27 9.49
C VAL A 139 0.73 4.91 8.95
N LEU A 140 0.81 4.69 7.63
CA LEU A 140 0.52 3.39 7.02
C LEU A 140 1.50 2.31 7.51
N MET A 141 2.80 2.63 7.62
CA MET A 141 3.78 1.69 8.18
C MET A 141 3.46 1.32 9.63
N LEU A 142 3.14 2.31 10.46
CA LEU A 142 2.70 2.07 11.83
C LEU A 142 1.48 1.15 11.85
N HIS A 143 0.48 1.41 11.01
CA HIS A 143 -0.71 0.58 10.89
C HIS A 143 -0.36 -0.88 10.59
N GLU A 144 0.46 -1.13 9.57
CA GLU A 144 0.83 -2.50 9.19
C GLU A 144 1.62 -3.22 10.29
N LEU A 145 2.51 -2.52 10.98
CA LEU A 145 3.31 -3.08 12.06
C LEU A 145 2.46 -3.45 13.29
N LYS A 146 1.35 -2.76 13.54
CA LYS A 146 0.44 -3.09 14.65
C LYS A 146 -0.34 -4.40 14.42
N HIS A 147 -0.39 -4.93 13.20
CA HIS A 147 -0.86 -6.30 12.97
C HIS A 147 0.05 -7.36 13.54
N ILE A 148 1.29 -7.04 13.89
CA ILE A 148 2.18 -7.99 14.54
C ILE A 148 1.73 -8.12 16.00
N GLY A 149 1.43 -9.33 16.42
CA GLY A 149 1.08 -9.64 17.79
C GLY A 149 1.95 -10.74 18.36
N VAL A 150 1.99 -10.86 19.69
CA VAL A 150 2.60 -11.98 20.40
C VAL A 150 1.52 -12.65 21.24
N GLY A 151 1.24 -13.92 20.93
CA GLY A 151 0.32 -14.74 21.70
C GLY A 151 1.03 -15.85 22.48
N PRO A 152 0.27 -16.69 23.22
CA PRO A 152 0.83 -17.80 23.98
C PRO A 152 1.62 -18.83 23.14
N LYS A 153 1.36 -18.87 21.83
CA LYS A 153 2.03 -19.75 20.85
C LYS A 153 3.10 -19.03 20.04
N GLY A 154 3.56 -17.86 20.49
CA GLY A 154 4.50 -17.00 19.80
C GLY A 154 3.84 -15.98 18.87
N PRO A 155 4.57 -15.46 17.86
CA PRO A 155 4.09 -14.37 17.03
C PRO A 155 2.83 -14.73 16.26
N ARG A 156 1.88 -13.81 16.12
CA ARG A 156 0.60 -13.98 15.41
C ARG A 156 0.22 -12.71 14.66
N ILE A 157 -0.74 -12.83 13.74
CA ILE A 157 -1.39 -11.65 13.16
C ILE A 157 -2.55 -11.25 14.06
N GLU A 158 -2.59 -9.98 14.44
CA GLU A 158 -3.75 -9.34 15.02
C GLU A 158 -4.69 -8.91 13.89
N PRO A 159 -5.97 -9.33 13.91
CA PRO A 159 -6.95 -8.73 13.04
C PRO A 159 -7.06 -7.24 13.36
N HIS A 160 -7.33 -6.43 12.34
CA HIS A 160 -7.64 -5.02 12.52
C HIS A 160 -8.81 -4.89 13.49
N ASP A 161 -8.66 -4.13 14.57
CA ASP A 161 -9.82 -3.69 15.35
C ASP A 161 -10.31 -2.33 14.83
N ILE A 162 -11.62 -2.12 14.85
CA ILE A 162 -12.26 -0.83 14.54
C ILE A 162 -11.72 0.27 15.47
N GLU A 163 -11.34 -0.10 16.69
CA GLU A 163 -10.72 0.75 17.72
C GLU A 163 -9.29 1.22 17.34
N GLU A 164 -8.58 0.45 16.52
CA GLU A 164 -7.25 0.80 16.02
C GLU A 164 -7.31 1.81 14.87
N PHE A 165 -8.38 1.73 14.07
CA PHE A 165 -8.74 2.75 13.11
C PHE A 165 -9.19 4.03 13.82
N GLU A 166 -9.92 3.92 14.94
CA GLU A 166 -10.33 5.06 15.78
C GLU A 166 -9.13 5.79 16.39
N THR A 167 -8.10 5.09 16.88
CA THR A 167 -6.90 5.74 17.43
C THR A 167 -6.07 6.47 16.37
N ILE A 168 -5.95 5.91 15.16
CA ILE A 168 -5.32 6.61 14.02
C ILE A 168 -6.17 7.81 13.57
N ILE A 169 -7.49 7.64 13.46
CA ILE A 169 -8.44 8.72 13.11
C ILE A 169 -8.46 9.83 14.17
N THR A 170 -8.43 9.48 15.45
CA THR A 170 -8.47 10.42 16.58
C THR A 170 -7.16 11.18 16.69
N ARG A 171 -6.01 10.53 16.43
CA ARG A 171 -4.68 11.13 16.58
C ARG A 171 -4.20 11.87 15.33
N TYR A 172 -4.59 11.43 14.14
CA TYR A 172 -4.10 11.97 12.86
C TYR A 172 -5.21 12.49 11.92
N GLY A 173 -6.47 12.38 12.34
CA GLY A 173 -7.63 12.92 11.64
C GLY A 173 -8.34 11.91 10.72
N LEU A 174 -9.64 12.14 10.53
CA LEU A 174 -10.55 11.28 9.74
C LEU A 174 -10.19 11.15 8.25
N ARG A 175 -9.32 12.05 7.75
CA ARG A 175 -8.87 12.11 6.37
C ARG A 175 -7.38 11.83 6.22
N TRP A 176 -6.79 11.09 7.15
CA TRP A 176 -5.34 10.83 7.16
C TRP A 176 -4.83 10.23 5.85
N ASN A 177 -5.65 9.47 5.10
CA ASN A 177 -5.29 8.85 3.81
C ASN A 177 -5.92 9.54 2.58
N ALA A 178 -6.49 10.74 2.75
CA ALA A 178 -7.18 11.44 1.67
C ALA A 178 -6.19 12.11 0.70
N PHE A 179 -6.58 12.16 -0.57
CA PHE A 179 -5.83 12.87 -1.61
C PHE A 179 -5.67 14.36 -1.27
N ARG A 180 -4.45 14.90 -1.45
CA ARG A 180 -4.08 16.30 -1.12
C ARG A 180 -4.25 16.70 0.34
N ASN A 181 -4.30 15.73 1.24
CA ASN A 181 -4.20 15.98 2.68
C ASN A 181 -2.82 15.54 3.17
N ASP A 182 -2.30 16.17 4.21
CA ASP A 182 -1.08 15.75 4.89
C ASP A 182 -1.36 15.57 6.38
N VAL A 183 -0.50 14.81 7.06
CA VAL A 183 -0.60 14.53 8.50
C VAL A 183 0.68 14.96 9.20
N ALA A 184 0.59 15.25 10.50
CA ALA A 184 1.76 15.58 11.29
C ALA A 184 2.78 14.43 11.27
N ASP A 185 4.07 14.79 11.27
CA ASP A 185 5.13 13.80 11.30
C ASP A 185 5.15 13.08 12.65
N ILE A 186 4.80 11.80 12.63
CA ILE A 186 4.73 10.95 13.82
C ILE A 186 6.11 10.70 14.45
N LEU A 187 7.20 11.01 13.74
CA LEU A 187 8.57 10.81 14.18
C LEU A 187 9.28 12.11 14.60
N ALA A 188 8.62 13.28 14.50
CA ALA A 188 9.25 14.58 14.73
C ALA A 188 9.64 14.90 16.19
N GLY A 189 9.32 14.02 17.15
CA GLY A 189 9.66 14.19 18.58
C GLY A 189 10.85 13.38 19.07
N GLY A 190 11.55 12.66 18.18
CA GLY A 190 12.54 11.64 18.54
C GLY A 190 14.01 12.08 18.61
N ASP A 191 14.31 13.38 18.55
CA ASP A 191 15.69 13.86 18.60
C ASP A 191 15.86 15.13 19.44
N SER A 192 16.33 14.97 20.68
CA SER A 192 17.10 16.00 21.39
C SER A 192 17.89 15.36 22.53
N GLY A 193 18.89 14.57 22.15
CA GLY A 193 20.03 14.18 22.98
C GLY A 193 21.32 14.60 22.28
N GLY A 194 21.48 15.89 22.01
CA GLY A 194 22.66 16.45 21.35
C GLY A 194 22.73 17.96 21.58
N GLU A 195 23.88 18.41 22.06
CA GLU A 195 24.09 19.70 22.73
C GLU A 195 23.78 20.94 21.89
N LYS A 196 23.13 21.92 22.52
CA LYS A 196 23.05 23.29 22.01
C LYS A 196 24.42 23.95 22.11
N GLU A 197 25.12 24.07 20.98
CA GLU A 197 26.21 25.05 20.86
C GLU A 197 25.62 26.47 20.93
N LYS A 198 25.93 27.16 22.03
CA LYS A 198 25.66 28.58 22.23
C LYS A 198 26.55 29.38 21.29
N GLU A 199 25.95 29.94 20.24
CA GLU A 199 26.59 30.96 19.41
C GLU A 199 26.83 32.22 20.27
N LYS A 200 28.11 32.52 20.52
CA LYS A 200 28.56 33.68 21.29
C LYS A 200 28.38 34.96 20.47
N THR A 201 27.72 35.92 21.10
CA THR A 201 27.56 37.31 20.69
C THR A 201 28.90 38.02 20.42
N GLY A 202 29.17 38.33 19.15
CA GLY A 202 30.28 39.19 18.72
C GLY A 202 29.87 40.66 18.64
N ARG A 203 30.27 41.44 19.65
CA ARG A 203 30.21 42.93 19.68
C ARG A 203 30.98 43.53 18.49
N LYS A 204 30.30 44.25 17.60
CA LYS A 204 30.95 45.15 16.61
C LYS A 204 31.44 46.42 17.32
N ARG A 205 32.76 46.66 17.28
CA ARG A 205 33.43 47.90 17.69
C ARG A 205 33.02 49.06 16.76
N GLN A 206 32.64 50.18 17.37
CA GLN A 206 32.52 51.50 16.71
C GLN A 206 33.86 51.92 16.09
N LYS A 207 33.81 52.39 14.84
CA LYS A 207 34.87 53.18 14.22
C LYS A 207 34.68 54.64 14.64
N MET A 208 35.69 55.22 15.27
CA MET A 208 35.87 56.68 15.33
C MET A 208 36.38 57.16 13.97
N ALA A 209 35.78 58.22 13.46
CA ALA A 209 36.34 59.06 12.41
C ALA A 209 36.55 60.45 12.99
N THR A 210 37.74 60.97 12.71
CA THR A 210 38.29 62.32 12.85
C THR A 210 37.31 63.47 12.72
#